data_AF-A0A330CM39-F1
#
_entry.id   AF-A0A330CM39-F1
#
_cell.length_a   1.000
_cell.length_b   1.000
_cell.length_c   1.000
_cell.angle_alpha   90.00
_cell.angle_beta   90.00
_cell.angle_gamma   90.00
#
_symmetry.space_group_name_H-M   'P 1'
#
loop_
_entity.id
_entity.type
_entity.pdbx_description
1 polymer ?
#
loop_
_entity_poly.entity_id
_entity_poly.type
_entity_poly.pdbx_seq_one_letter_code
_entity_poly.pdbx_strand_id
1 'polypeptide(L)'
;MSHQCSLSELNENLVPFTARQIKSSLIWCAEDVRNPGELQNACSYIIDPDSTASAKVFHAERYGGSGIQRNGGGARCGFDGNYQVKGIGSNPLVGEGTDERHSNGALGAVHAIYEALWGEVLAQILPYSAVRVRAVLLTDLYTEKAFERSGRKSRRALLVREPVVRPAHFERAPYFQVKPEYSSQLIHDACRVRSVIHKLPGYLPVPPEEIDAEARTDPRIYCIEGLCELARREAWQMAFCRTRFLRLTTSPSNIAMDGRLMDFNGLSCLFPGDSPADFGYKLRLAELAKEPMVLMQGLSDLCLYIGKYMFDPDFTLAARLKVEEIFQKTFHEACYYCYLELLGIPGEFITQKEIPDILKQLVNSFVALLNKYCEKSHAQDIVNQDGSPLQKLVVTLIHHRHNQKLALNSSIKNDVYFTVAQQCFSQAIHWLTQGSTRRQINASLLLKEIEHHTMKRLQPREELRKENMCEKIAILLDNHGDDPLFLQEAISDMKNFMLKFSRDAFGYLEPIRNTV
;
A
#
# COMPACT_ATOMS: atom_id res chain seq x y z
N MET A 1 -10.90 -4.91 -27.84
CA MET A 1 -10.56 -3.50 -27.55
C MET A 1 -11.27 -3.13 -26.27
N SER A 2 -10.59 -3.20 -25.13
CA SER A 2 -11.18 -2.83 -23.85
C SER A 2 -11.35 -1.32 -23.82
N HIS A 3 -12.58 -0.83 -23.75
CA HIS A 3 -12.82 0.53 -23.26
C HIS A 3 -12.10 0.66 -21.92
N GLN A 4 -11.12 1.55 -21.81
CA GLN A 4 -10.46 1.81 -20.54
C GLN A 4 -11.43 2.63 -19.70
N CYS A 5 -12.24 1.95 -18.88
CA CYS A 5 -13.25 2.61 -18.08
C CYS A 5 -12.60 3.64 -17.14
N SER A 6 -13.14 4.86 -17.14
CA SER A 6 -12.52 6.01 -16.47
C SER A 6 -13.36 6.51 -15.30
N LEU A 7 -12.76 7.27 -14.38
CA LEU A 7 -13.49 7.90 -13.27
C LEU A 7 -14.59 8.85 -13.77
N SER A 8 -14.36 9.51 -14.92
CA SER A 8 -15.31 10.43 -15.55
C SER A 8 -16.63 9.76 -15.97
N GLU A 9 -16.67 8.42 -16.09
CA GLU A 9 -17.89 7.69 -16.45
C GLU A 9 -18.80 7.43 -15.22
N LEU A 10 -18.30 7.66 -14.00
CA LEU A 10 -19.04 7.52 -12.75
C LEU A 10 -19.69 8.85 -12.33
N ASN A 11 -20.47 9.48 -13.23
CA ASN A 11 -21.08 10.79 -13.01
C ASN A 11 -21.84 10.94 -11.68
N GLU A 12 -22.56 9.90 -11.24
CA GLU A 12 -23.30 9.91 -9.97
C GLU A 12 -22.40 9.97 -8.73
N ASN A 13 -21.12 9.66 -8.90
CA ASN A 13 -20.11 9.80 -7.88
C ASN A 13 -19.41 11.16 -7.90
N LEU A 14 -19.67 12.04 -8.87
CA LEU A 14 -18.96 13.30 -9.01
C LEU A 14 -19.83 14.48 -8.55
N VAL A 15 -19.40 15.17 -7.49
CA VAL A 15 -20.10 16.34 -6.95
C VAL A 15 -19.32 17.61 -7.29
N PRO A 16 -19.86 18.53 -8.10
CA PRO A 16 -19.13 19.72 -8.51
C PRO A 16 -18.91 20.69 -7.33
N PHE A 17 -17.77 21.34 -7.31
CA PHE A 17 -17.47 22.47 -6.43
C PHE A 17 -16.50 23.43 -7.11
N THR A 18 -16.51 24.69 -6.69
CA THR A 18 -15.65 25.74 -7.26
C THR A 18 -14.37 25.89 -6.43
N ALA A 19 -13.24 25.97 -7.10
CA ALA A 19 -11.95 26.32 -6.52
C ALA A 19 -11.36 27.57 -7.21
N ARG A 20 -10.51 28.30 -6.50
CA ARG A 20 -9.83 29.52 -6.93
C ARG A 20 -8.35 29.27 -7.15
N GLN A 21 -7.83 29.86 -8.21
CA GLN A 21 -6.42 29.76 -8.54
C GLN A 21 -5.56 30.41 -7.46
N ILE A 22 -4.44 29.78 -7.14
CA ILE A 22 -3.43 30.29 -6.21
C ILE A 22 -2.04 30.26 -6.81
N LYS A 23 -1.11 30.97 -6.16
CA LYS A 23 0.32 30.78 -6.41
C LYS A 23 0.80 29.51 -5.73
N SER A 24 1.63 28.77 -6.44
CA SER A 24 2.35 27.62 -5.90
C SER A 24 3.65 27.42 -6.67
N SER A 25 4.61 26.74 -6.05
CA SER A 25 5.86 26.32 -6.66
C SER A 25 5.87 24.80 -6.85
N LEU A 26 6.27 24.33 -8.02
CA LEU A 26 6.52 22.90 -8.25
C LEU A 26 7.79 22.51 -7.46
N ILE A 27 7.68 21.61 -6.49
CA ILE A 27 8.83 21.16 -5.67
C ILE A 27 9.17 19.68 -5.89
N TRP A 28 8.30 18.95 -6.57
CA TRP A 28 8.58 17.59 -7.01
C TRP A 28 7.68 17.25 -8.20
N CYS A 29 8.22 16.55 -9.18
CA CYS A 29 7.49 16.10 -10.37
C CYS A 29 8.03 14.73 -10.78
N ALA A 30 7.13 13.86 -11.21
CA ALA A 30 7.57 12.60 -11.78
C ALA A 30 8.29 12.80 -13.12
N GLU A 31 9.30 11.96 -13.38
CA GLU A 31 10.20 12.05 -14.54
C GLU A 31 9.48 11.94 -15.89
N ASP A 32 8.37 11.21 -15.94
CA ASP A 32 7.57 10.98 -17.15
C ASP A 32 6.51 12.07 -17.41
N VAL A 33 6.46 13.14 -16.60
CA VAL A 33 5.58 14.30 -16.86
C VAL A 33 6.21 15.19 -17.93
N ARG A 34 5.58 15.26 -19.10
CA ARG A 34 6.10 16.01 -20.27
C ARG A 34 6.06 17.53 -20.10
N ASN A 35 4.98 18.06 -19.54
CA ASN A 35 4.76 19.51 -19.39
C ASN A 35 4.50 19.88 -17.92
N PRO A 36 5.54 19.96 -17.06
CA PRO A 36 5.35 20.24 -15.63
C PRO A 36 4.67 21.59 -15.36
N GLY A 37 4.96 22.62 -16.17
CA GLY A 37 4.34 23.95 -16.03
C GLY A 37 2.85 23.96 -16.37
N GLU A 38 2.42 23.18 -17.35
CA GLU A 38 1.00 23.02 -17.69
C GLU A 38 0.25 22.28 -16.57
N LEU A 39 0.86 21.21 -16.04
CA LEU A 39 0.33 20.47 -14.89
C LEU A 39 0.16 21.38 -13.67
N GLN A 40 1.19 22.16 -13.34
CA GLN A 40 1.14 23.14 -12.25
C GLN A 40 -0.03 24.11 -12.47
N ASN A 41 -0.09 24.78 -13.63
CA ASN A 41 -1.15 25.73 -13.93
C ASN A 41 -2.55 25.12 -13.84
N ALA A 42 -2.73 23.87 -14.26
CA ALA A 42 -4.01 23.16 -14.19
C ALA A 42 -4.42 22.77 -12.76
N CYS A 43 -3.46 22.62 -11.84
CA CYS A 43 -3.66 22.04 -10.52
C CYS A 43 -3.49 23.02 -9.35
N SER A 44 -2.98 24.24 -9.57
CA SER A 44 -2.78 25.28 -8.53
C SER A 44 -4.08 25.97 -8.11
N TYR A 45 -5.00 25.21 -7.51
CA TYR A 45 -6.30 25.71 -7.05
C TYR A 45 -6.58 25.29 -5.61
N ILE A 46 -7.37 26.08 -4.89
CA ILE A 46 -7.94 25.73 -3.57
C ILE A 46 -9.39 26.18 -3.45
N ILE A 47 -10.15 25.60 -2.53
CA ILE A 47 -11.46 26.08 -2.12
C ILE A 47 -11.24 27.31 -1.25
N ASP A 48 -11.55 28.47 -1.80
CA ASP A 48 -11.50 29.77 -1.15
C ASP A 48 -12.66 30.61 -1.69
N PRO A 49 -13.82 30.63 -1.00
CA PRO A 49 -15.01 31.33 -1.49
C PRO A 49 -14.83 32.86 -1.50
N ASP A 50 -13.94 33.39 -0.66
CA ASP A 50 -13.73 34.83 -0.49
C ASP A 50 -12.74 35.41 -1.51
N SER A 51 -11.97 34.56 -2.19
CA SER A 51 -11.04 34.98 -3.25
C SER A 51 -11.74 35.33 -4.57
N THR A 52 -11.28 36.42 -5.17
CA THR A 52 -11.73 36.91 -6.48
C THR A 52 -10.90 36.38 -7.66
N ALA A 53 -9.92 35.50 -7.39
CA ALA A 53 -9.07 34.91 -8.42
C ALA A 53 -9.87 34.05 -9.42
N SER A 54 -9.21 33.66 -10.52
CA SER A 54 -9.79 32.80 -11.54
C SER A 54 -10.38 31.53 -10.92
N ALA A 55 -11.62 31.22 -11.29
CA ALA A 55 -12.34 30.06 -10.79
C ALA A 55 -12.26 28.88 -11.77
N LYS A 56 -12.21 27.68 -11.22
CA LYS A 56 -12.31 26.42 -11.96
C LYS A 56 -13.23 25.47 -11.19
N VAL A 57 -14.05 24.72 -11.93
CA VAL A 57 -14.89 23.67 -11.34
C VAL A 57 -14.07 22.39 -11.22
N PHE A 58 -14.09 21.82 -10.02
CA PHE A 58 -13.59 20.49 -9.72
C PHE A 58 -14.75 19.61 -9.26
N HIS A 59 -14.52 18.30 -9.23
CA HIS A 59 -15.49 17.32 -8.73
C HIS A 59 -14.92 16.61 -7.50
N ALA A 60 -15.72 16.54 -6.44
CA ALA A 60 -15.45 15.70 -5.30
C ALA A 60 -15.93 14.28 -5.60
N GLU A 61 -15.03 13.31 -5.40
CA GLU A 61 -15.32 11.88 -5.65
C GLU A 61 -16.05 11.25 -4.48
N ARG A 62 -17.31 10.87 -4.69
CA ARG A 62 -18.10 10.08 -3.74
C ARG A 62 -17.69 8.62 -3.80
N TYR A 63 -17.45 8.06 -2.64
CA TYR A 63 -17.24 6.64 -2.45
C TYR A 63 -17.52 6.27 -1.00
N GLY A 64 -17.81 4.99 -0.79
CA GLY A 64 -18.13 4.40 0.49
C GLY A 64 -16.98 3.62 1.12
N GLY A 65 -17.37 2.64 1.91
CA GLY A 65 -16.49 1.61 2.44
C GLY A 65 -15.94 1.88 3.83
N SER A 66 -15.35 0.85 4.42
CA SER A 66 -14.73 0.94 5.74
C SER A 66 -13.56 1.94 5.72
N GLY A 67 -13.36 2.69 6.80
CA GLY A 67 -12.22 3.59 6.95
C GLY A 67 -12.43 5.05 6.51
N ILE A 68 -13.52 5.37 5.80
CA ILE A 68 -13.83 6.77 5.40
C ILE A 68 -14.49 7.61 6.52
N GLN A 69 -14.74 6.99 7.67
CA GLN A 69 -15.37 7.59 8.85
C GLN A 69 -16.72 8.26 8.51
N ARG A 70 -16.86 9.56 8.80
CA ARG A 70 -18.08 10.35 8.55
C ARG A 70 -18.07 11.04 7.18
N ASN A 71 -17.03 10.89 6.37
CA ASN A 71 -16.96 11.55 5.08
C ASN A 71 -17.71 10.78 4.00
N GLY A 72 -18.18 11.48 2.97
CA GLY A 72 -18.91 10.92 1.83
C GLY A 72 -18.03 10.48 0.65
N GLY A 73 -16.71 10.42 0.86
CA GLY A 73 -15.70 10.15 -0.16
C GLY A 73 -14.46 11.02 0.02
N GLY A 74 -13.91 11.51 -1.10
CA GLY A 74 -12.69 12.31 -1.16
C GLY A 74 -12.89 13.74 -0.65
N ALA A 75 -13.12 13.91 0.66
CA ALA A 75 -13.45 15.15 1.37
C ALA A 75 -12.47 16.33 1.20
N ARG A 76 -11.26 16.06 0.70
CA ARG A 76 -10.19 17.05 0.50
C ARG A 76 -9.53 16.98 -0.87
N CYS A 77 -10.20 16.34 -1.81
CA CYS A 77 -9.72 16.09 -3.15
C CYS A 77 -10.60 16.79 -4.18
N GLY A 78 -10.01 17.20 -5.30
CA GLY A 78 -10.71 17.72 -6.47
C GLY A 78 -10.25 17.01 -7.73
N PHE A 79 -11.19 16.50 -8.51
CA PHE A 79 -10.96 15.91 -9.83
C PHE A 79 -11.40 16.90 -10.92
N ASP A 80 -10.51 17.22 -11.86
CA ASP A 80 -10.79 18.18 -12.94
C ASP A 80 -11.10 17.54 -14.30
N GLY A 81 -11.22 16.22 -14.36
CA GLY A 81 -11.32 15.46 -15.61
C GLY A 81 -10.01 14.76 -16.00
N ASN A 82 -8.85 15.33 -15.62
CA ASN A 82 -7.53 14.83 -15.99
C ASN A 82 -6.70 14.41 -14.77
N TYR A 83 -6.73 15.22 -13.71
CA TYR A 83 -5.93 15.06 -12.50
C TYR A 83 -6.80 15.06 -11.25
N GLN A 84 -6.34 14.34 -10.23
CA GLN A 84 -6.86 14.43 -8.88
C GLN A 84 -5.89 15.24 -8.01
N VAL A 85 -6.39 16.32 -7.41
CA VAL A 85 -5.62 17.22 -6.55
C VAL A 85 -6.06 17.05 -5.09
N LYS A 86 -5.15 16.60 -4.22
CA LYS A 86 -5.37 16.43 -2.78
C LYS A 86 -4.80 17.63 -2.01
N GLY A 87 -5.53 18.09 -0.99
CA GLY A 87 -5.17 19.29 -0.22
C GLY A 87 -5.84 20.57 -0.72
N ILE A 88 -6.78 20.44 -1.66
CA ILE A 88 -7.50 21.54 -2.30
C ILE A 88 -8.39 22.30 -1.31
N GLY A 89 -8.74 21.71 -0.16
CA GLY A 89 -9.63 22.31 0.84
C GLY A 89 -10.87 21.45 1.11
N SER A 90 -11.68 21.90 2.06
CA SER A 90 -12.92 21.24 2.50
C SER A 90 -13.99 21.30 1.41
N ASN A 91 -14.39 20.15 0.87
CA ASN A 91 -15.38 20.08 -0.21
C ASN A 91 -16.74 19.54 0.31
N PRO A 92 -17.78 19.41 -0.55
CA PRO A 92 -19.12 18.96 -0.14
C PRO A 92 -19.21 17.57 0.51
N LEU A 93 -18.13 16.78 0.47
CA LEU A 93 -18.08 15.42 1.02
C LEU A 93 -17.52 15.35 2.44
N VAL A 94 -17.16 16.49 3.05
CA VAL A 94 -16.84 16.55 4.47
C VAL A 94 -18.11 16.33 5.28
N GLY A 95 -18.11 15.26 6.07
CA GLY A 95 -19.24 14.90 6.92
C GLY A 95 -19.52 15.90 8.05
N GLU A 96 -20.78 15.98 8.45
CA GLU A 96 -21.15 16.69 9.67
C GLU A 96 -20.49 16.06 10.91
N GLY A 97 -19.93 16.91 11.78
CA GLY A 97 -19.20 16.48 12.96
C GLY A 97 -17.87 15.78 12.70
N THR A 98 -17.30 15.88 11.49
CA THR A 98 -15.87 15.58 11.26
C THR A 98 -15.02 16.55 12.08
N ASP A 99 -13.97 16.04 12.73
CA ASP A 99 -13.12 16.84 13.62
C ASP A 99 -12.42 17.98 12.88
N GLU A 100 -12.12 19.06 13.60
CA GLU A 100 -11.56 20.30 13.04
C GLU A 100 -10.29 20.07 12.20
N ARG A 101 -9.48 19.05 12.54
CA ARG A 101 -8.24 18.69 11.84
C ARG A 101 -8.47 18.01 10.50
N HIS A 102 -9.59 17.32 10.32
CA HIS A 102 -9.94 16.68 9.05
C HIS A 102 -10.97 17.48 8.26
N SER A 103 -11.58 18.49 8.88
CA SER A 103 -12.59 19.34 8.25
C SER A 103 -12.02 20.46 7.39
N ASN A 104 -10.79 20.94 7.62
CA ASN A 104 -10.22 22.06 6.83
C ASN A 104 -9.77 21.67 5.40
N GLY A 105 -9.61 20.37 5.14
CA GLY A 105 -9.20 19.82 3.85
C GLY A 105 -7.79 20.21 3.37
N ALA A 106 -6.94 20.75 4.25
CA ALA A 106 -5.55 21.04 3.95
C ALA A 106 -4.68 19.77 3.96
N LEU A 107 -3.54 19.85 3.27
CA LEU A 107 -2.47 18.86 3.30
C LEU A 107 -1.15 19.58 3.58
N GLY A 108 -0.43 19.17 4.62
CA GLY A 108 0.90 19.72 4.93
C GLY A 108 1.95 19.21 3.95
N ALA A 109 2.93 20.05 3.61
CA ALA A 109 3.98 19.75 2.65
C ALA A 109 4.79 18.48 3.00
N VAL A 110 5.09 18.27 4.29
CA VAL A 110 5.79 17.07 4.78
C VAL A 110 5.04 15.79 4.36
N HIS A 111 3.72 15.76 4.55
CA HIS A 111 2.89 14.61 4.20
C HIS A 111 2.76 14.41 2.69
N ALA A 112 2.68 15.51 1.92
CA ALA A 112 2.62 15.46 0.47
C ALA A 112 3.92 14.87 -0.13
N ILE A 113 5.08 15.33 0.34
CA ILE A 113 6.38 14.80 -0.08
C ILE A 113 6.54 13.34 0.36
N TYR A 114 6.17 13.01 1.60
CA TYR A 114 6.21 11.63 2.10
C TYR A 114 5.39 10.67 1.23
N GLU A 115 4.15 11.05 0.88
CA GLU A 115 3.27 10.26 0.00
C GLU A 115 3.83 10.15 -1.42
N ALA A 116 4.45 11.20 -1.96
CA ALA A 116 5.10 11.17 -3.28
C ALA A 116 6.30 10.21 -3.33
N LEU A 117 7.19 10.28 -2.32
CA LEU A 117 8.37 9.42 -2.22
C LEU A 117 7.97 7.94 -2.12
N TRP A 118 7.04 7.60 -1.23
CA TRP A 118 6.55 6.23 -1.11
C TRP A 118 5.78 5.78 -2.35
N GLY A 119 4.99 6.65 -2.98
CA GLY A 119 4.27 6.35 -4.21
C GLY A 119 5.20 5.90 -5.34
N GLU A 120 6.32 6.59 -5.54
CA GLU A 120 7.32 6.20 -6.55
C GLU A 120 8.08 4.92 -6.21
N VAL A 121 8.47 4.75 -4.94
CA VAL A 121 9.17 3.54 -4.50
C VAL A 121 8.27 2.32 -4.67
N LEU A 122 7.04 2.40 -4.15
CA LEU A 122 6.07 1.31 -4.19
C LEU A 122 5.62 0.99 -5.61
N ALA A 123 5.51 1.97 -6.50
CA ALA A 123 5.17 1.72 -7.90
C ALA A 123 6.15 0.78 -8.61
N GLN A 124 7.40 0.72 -8.14
CA GLN A 124 8.44 -0.11 -8.73
C GLN A 124 8.64 -1.46 -8.03
N ILE A 125 8.27 -1.60 -6.76
CA ILE A 125 8.54 -2.82 -5.99
C ILE A 125 7.30 -3.67 -5.72
N LEU A 126 6.11 -3.07 -5.73
CA LEU A 126 4.87 -3.79 -5.44
C LEU A 126 4.50 -4.74 -6.59
N PRO A 127 3.95 -5.94 -6.31
CA PRO A 127 3.60 -6.93 -7.34
C PRO A 127 2.65 -6.40 -8.42
N TYR A 128 1.71 -5.54 -8.03
CA TYR A 128 0.75 -4.91 -8.95
C TYR A 128 0.92 -3.40 -9.00
N SER A 129 2.11 -2.87 -8.66
CA SER A 129 2.44 -1.44 -8.64
C SER A 129 1.61 -0.60 -7.65
N ALA A 130 1.72 0.73 -7.76
CA ALA A 130 1.06 1.74 -6.93
C ALA A 130 0.52 2.86 -7.82
N VAL A 131 -0.51 3.56 -7.35
CA VAL A 131 -1.02 4.77 -7.99
C VAL A 131 0.00 5.89 -7.76
N ARG A 132 0.49 6.46 -8.85
CA ARG A 132 1.63 7.39 -8.78
C ARG A 132 1.18 8.82 -8.54
N VAL A 133 1.93 9.51 -7.68
CA VAL A 133 1.88 10.95 -7.58
C VAL A 133 2.56 11.52 -8.82
N ARG A 134 1.96 12.53 -9.45
CA ARG A 134 2.49 13.20 -10.63
C ARG A 134 3.29 14.44 -10.26
N ALA A 135 2.86 15.17 -9.23
CA ALA A 135 3.57 16.35 -8.72
C ALA A 135 3.21 16.69 -7.27
N VAL A 136 4.11 17.42 -6.61
CA VAL A 136 3.84 18.14 -5.36
C VAL A 136 4.04 19.64 -5.59
N LEU A 137 2.99 20.41 -5.32
CA LEU A 137 2.99 21.87 -5.45
C LEU A 137 2.99 22.49 -4.05
N LEU A 138 4.03 23.25 -3.73
CA LEU A 138 4.14 23.98 -2.48
C LEU A 138 3.41 25.31 -2.59
N THR A 139 2.50 25.62 -1.66
CA THR A 139 1.72 26.87 -1.69
C THR A 139 2.31 27.90 -0.73
N ASP A 140 1.94 29.17 -0.88
CA ASP A 140 2.32 30.23 0.07
C ASP A 140 1.41 30.28 1.31
N LEU A 141 0.53 29.30 1.45
CA LEU A 141 -0.42 29.20 2.55
C LEU A 141 0.10 28.29 3.64
N TYR A 142 -0.32 28.55 4.88
CA TYR A 142 0.07 27.77 6.05
C TYR A 142 -1.18 27.27 6.76
N THR A 143 -1.13 26.03 7.23
CA THR A 143 -2.11 25.48 8.15
C THR A 143 -1.92 26.12 9.52
N GLU A 144 -3.00 26.51 10.19
CA GLU A 144 -2.91 27.05 11.55
C GLU A 144 -2.46 25.98 12.55
N LYS A 145 -1.77 26.40 13.61
CA LYS A 145 -1.17 25.51 14.63
C LYS A 145 -2.18 24.55 15.26
N ALA A 146 -3.45 24.96 15.40
CA ALA A 146 -4.51 24.15 15.99
C ALA A 146 -4.79 22.86 15.20
N PHE A 147 -4.49 22.85 13.91
CA PHE A 147 -4.82 21.75 13.01
C PHE A 147 -3.68 20.74 12.81
N GLU A 148 -2.47 21.04 13.28
CA GLU A 148 -1.30 20.17 13.14
C GLU A 148 -0.99 19.40 14.42
N ARG A 149 -0.68 18.09 14.31
CA ARG A 149 -0.34 17.24 15.47
C ARG A 149 0.92 17.72 16.20
N SER A 150 1.83 18.38 15.49
CA SER A 150 3.07 18.94 16.03
C SER A 150 2.87 20.28 16.75
N GLY A 151 1.69 20.91 16.63
CA GLY A 151 1.43 22.26 17.14
C GLY A 151 2.22 23.37 16.42
N ARG A 152 2.91 23.05 15.32
CA ARG A 152 3.67 23.99 14.49
C ARG A 152 2.84 24.42 13.28
N LYS A 153 3.10 25.62 12.75
CA LYS A 153 2.55 26.02 11.45
C LYS A 153 3.19 25.11 10.40
N SER A 154 2.38 24.55 9.51
CA SER A 154 2.85 23.67 8.43
C SER A 154 2.48 24.31 7.11
N ARG A 155 3.44 24.45 6.19
CA ARG A 155 3.18 24.99 4.85
C ARG A 155 2.26 24.02 4.10
N ARG A 156 1.20 24.54 3.48
CA ARG A 156 0.24 23.75 2.71
C ARG A 156 0.86 23.34 1.38
N ALA A 157 0.52 22.15 0.93
CA ALA A 157 0.85 21.65 -0.39
C ALA A 157 -0.38 21.06 -1.08
N LEU A 158 -0.30 21.00 -2.40
CA LEU A 158 -1.22 20.26 -3.27
C LEU A 158 -0.47 19.05 -3.81
N LEU A 159 -1.05 17.87 -3.60
CA LEU A 159 -0.52 16.62 -4.16
C LEU A 159 -1.37 16.26 -5.38
N VAL A 160 -0.73 16.19 -6.55
CA VAL A 160 -1.38 15.87 -7.82
C VAL A 160 -1.12 14.41 -8.15
N ARG A 161 -2.17 13.62 -8.40
CA ARG A 161 -2.06 12.22 -8.80
C ARG A 161 -3.01 11.88 -9.94
N GLU A 162 -2.78 10.74 -10.57
CA GLU A 162 -3.68 10.21 -11.59
C GLU A 162 -5.05 9.82 -10.97
N PRO A 163 -6.17 10.05 -11.68
CA PRO A 163 -7.48 9.62 -11.24
C PRO A 163 -7.63 8.10 -11.43
N VAL A 164 -8.17 7.42 -10.41
CA VAL A 164 -8.40 5.96 -10.45
C VAL A 164 -9.76 5.61 -9.88
N VAL A 165 -10.35 4.53 -10.39
CA VAL A 165 -11.53 3.90 -9.81
C VAL A 165 -11.10 2.87 -8.78
N ARG A 166 -11.92 2.71 -7.75
CA ARG A 166 -11.65 1.95 -6.52
C ARG A 166 -12.88 1.12 -6.16
N PRO A 167 -12.74 -0.02 -5.47
CA PRO A 167 -13.87 -0.79 -4.93
C PRO A 167 -14.88 0.09 -4.18
N ALA A 168 -14.39 1.00 -3.33
CA ALA A 168 -15.21 1.93 -2.56
C ALA A 168 -16.19 2.78 -3.39
N HIS A 169 -15.92 3.05 -4.68
CA HIS A 169 -16.84 3.80 -5.53
C HIS A 169 -18.19 3.10 -5.73
N PHE A 170 -18.24 1.78 -5.52
CA PHE A 170 -19.43 0.95 -5.63
C PHE A 170 -20.01 0.56 -4.28
N GLU A 171 -19.43 1.04 -3.18
CA GLU A 171 -19.87 0.78 -1.81
C GLU A 171 -20.62 1.96 -1.23
N ARG A 172 -21.45 1.72 -0.21
CA ARG A 172 -22.18 2.77 0.51
C ARG A 172 -21.30 3.51 1.53
N ALA A 173 -21.68 4.75 1.83
CA ALA A 173 -21.14 5.58 2.90
C ALA A 173 -22.18 5.75 4.02
N PRO A 174 -22.47 4.73 4.85
CA PRO A 174 -23.62 4.72 5.75
C PRO A 174 -23.55 5.77 6.87
N TYR A 175 -22.36 6.22 7.25
CA TYR A 175 -22.14 7.20 8.32
C TYR A 175 -21.97 8.64 7.81
N PHE A 176 -22.04 8.85 6.50
CA PHE A 176 -21.93 10.18 5.92
C PHE A 176 -23.21 10.97 6.14
N GLN A 177 -23.08 12.08 6.84
CA GLN A 177 -24.13 13.08 6.99
C GLN A 177 -23.72 14.30 6.18
N VAL A 178 -24.52 14.61 5.17
CA VAL A 178 -24.33 15.78 4.30
C VAL A 178 -24.60 17.03 5.10
N LYS A 179 -23.71 18.02 5.04
CA LYS A 179 -23.98 19.31 5.68
C LYS A 179 -25.19 20.00 5.03
N PRO A 180 -26.03 20.73 5.79
CA PRO A 180 -27.26 21.33 5.26
C PRO A 180 -27.07 22.14 3.97
N GLU A 181 -25.98 22.89 3.86
CA GLU A 181 -25.67 23.74 2.69
C GLU A 181 -25.45 22.95 1.38
N TYR A 182 -25.10 21.66 1.47
CA TYR A 182 -24.87 20.79 0.31
C TYR A 182 -26.00 19.79 0.07
N SER A 183 -27.02 19.76 0.92
CA SER A 183 -28.10 18.75 0.88
C SER A 183 -28.80 18.64 -0.47
N SER A 184 -28.97 19.74 -1.20
CA SER A 184 -29.60 19.79 -2.52
C SER A 184 -28.71 19.29 -3.67
N GLN A 185 -27.39 19.17 -3.46
CA GLN A 185 -26.43 18.79 -4.49
C GLN A 185 -26.19 17.28 -4.56
N LEU A 186 -26.60 16.52 -3.53
CA LEU A 186 -26.28 15.10 -3.41
C LEU A 186 -27.52 14.22 -3.46
N ILE A 187 -27.51 13.23 -4.36
CA ILE A 187 -28.47 12.13 -4.32
C ILE A 187 -28.23 11.22 -3.11
N HIS A 188 -29.31 10.58 -2.64
CA HIS A 188 -29.26 9.61 -1.55
C HIS A 188 -28.28 8.47 -1.88
N ASP A 189 -27.45 8.07 -0.92
CA ASP A 189 -26.33 7.15 -1.13
C ASP A 189 -26.77 5.77 -1.66
N ALA A 190 -27.90 5.24 -1.19
CA ALA A 190 -28.45 3.99 -1.72
C ALA A 190 -28.84 4.09 -3.20
N CYS A 191 -29.35 5.25 -3.65
CA CYS A 191 -29.69 5.49 -5.06
C CYS A 191 -28.42 5.61 -5.91
N ARG A 192 -27.39 6.29 -5.39
CA ARG A 192 -26.07 6.37 -6.04
C ARG A 192 -25.49 4.98 -6.29
N VAL A 193 -25.38 4.16 -5.24
CA VAL A 193 -24.84 2.79 -5.37
C VAL A 193 -25.65 1.96 -6.35
N ARG A 194 -26.99 2.01 -6.28
CA ARG A 194 -27.86 1.32 -7.23
C ARG A 194 -27.60 1.76 -8.68
N SER A 195 -27.31 3.03 -8.93
CA SER A 195 -26.98 3.51 -10.28
C SER A 195 -25.63 2.98 -10.75
N VAL A 196 -24.57 3.14 -9.94
CA VAL A 196 -23.20 2.86 -10.39
C VAL A 196 -22.84 1.38 -10.39
N ILE A 197 -23.48 0.54 -9.59
CA ILE A 197 -23.12 -0.89 -9.46
C ILE A 197 -23.22 -1.64 -10.79
N HIS A 198 -24.16 -1.26 -11.67
CA HIS A 198 -24.31 -1.85 -13.00
C HIS A 198 -23.10 -1.63 -13.92
N LYS A 199 -22.27 -0.62 -13.61
CA LYS A 199 -21.02 -0.33 -14.35
C LYS A 199 -19.84 -1.16 -13.83
N LEU A 200 -19.91 -1.70 -12.61
CA LEU A 200 -18.81 -2.43 -11.95
C LEU A 200 -18.19 -3.53 -12.83
N PRO A 201 -18.93 -4.36 -13.59
CA PRO A 201 -18.31 -5.41 -14.40
C PRO A 201 -17.27 -4.88 -15.40
N GLY A 202 -17.49 -3.67 -15.96
CA GLY A 202 -16.54 -3.04 -16.88
C GLY A 202 -15.24 -2.57 -16.21
N TYR A 203 -15.23 -2.42 -14.89
CA TYR A 203 -14.05 -2.03 -14.11
C TYR A 203 -13.33 -3.21 -13.45
N LEU A 204 -13.93 -4.41 -13.44
CA LEU A 204 -13.29 -5.57 -12.85
C LEU A 204 -12.05 -5.98 -13.68
N PRO A 205 -10.95 -6.35 -13.02
CA PRO A 205 -9.77 -6.82 -13.72
C PRO A 205 -10.05 -8.18 -14.36
N VAL A 206 -9.54 -8.39 -15.56
CA VAL A 206 -9.63 -9.66 -16.28
C VAL A 206 -8.36 -10.48 -15.97
N PRO A 207 -8.49 -11.78 -15.62
CA PRO A 207 -7.34 -12.66 -15.50
C PRO A 207 -6.48 -12.63 -16.76
N PRO A 208 -5.15 -12.75 -16.64
CA PRO A 208 -4.27 -12.86 -17.80
C PRO A 208 -4.45 -14.16 -18.58
N GLU A 209 -5.00 -15.19 -17.94
CA GLU A 209 -5.43 -16.45 -18.58
C GLU A 209 -6.71 -16.22 -19.40
N GLU A 210 -6.90 -16.96 -20.48
CA GLU A 210 -8.13 -16.83 -21.27
C GLU A 210 -9.34 -17.23 -20.42
N ILE A 211 -10.17 -16.26 -20.04
CA ILE A 211 -11.52 -16.55 -19.56
C ILE A 211 -12.21 -17.40 -20.63
N ASP A 212 -12.73 -18.56 -20.22
CA ASP A 212 -13.51 -19.47 -21.06
C ASP A 212 -14.55 -18.68 -21.87
N ALA A 213 -14.75 -19.07 -23.13
CA ALA A 213 -15.67 -18.37 -24.02
C ALA A 213 -17.10 -18.27 -23.44
N GLU A 214 -17.54 -19.28 -22.68
CA GLU A 214 -18.81 -19.29 -21.96
C GLU A 214 -18.84 -18.33 -20.76
N ALA A 215 -17.73 -18.22 -20.03
CA ALA A 215 -17.59 -17.28 -18.91
C ALA A 215 -17.58 -15.81 -19.38
N ARG A 216 -17.27 -15.54 -20.66
CA ARG A 216 -17.42 -14.21 -21.26
C ARG A 216 -18.86 -13.86 -21.63
N THR A 217 -19.72 -14.85 -21.84
CA THR A 217 -21.11 -14.64 -22.26
C THR A 217 -22.09 -14.67 -21.09
N ASP A 218 -21.75 -15.34 -19.97
CA ASP A 218 -22.53 -15.29 -18.73
C ASP A 218 -22.09 -14.13 -17.81
N PRO A 219 -22.92 -13.09 -17.59
CA PRO A 219 -22.59 -11.96 -16.73
C PRO A 219 -22.30 -12.34 -15.26
N ARG A 220 -22.91 -13.42 -14.75
CA ARG A 220 -22.69 -13.89 -13.38
C ARG A 220 -21.28 -14.44 -13.24
N ILE A 221 -20.90 -15.33 -14.17
CA ILE A 221 -19.56 -15.95 -14.16
C ILE A 221 -18.50 -14.88 -14.40
N TYR A 222 -18.72 -13.97 -15.36
CA TYR A 222 -17.81 -12.87 -15.64
C TYR A 222 -17.53 -11.99 -14.41
N CYS A 223 -18.58 -11.60 -13.67
CA CYS A 223 -18.42 -10.85 -12.42
C CYS A 223 -17.62 -11.63 -11.38
N ILE A 224 -17.91 -12.91 -11.20
CA ILE A 224 -17.22 -13.76 -10.22
C ILE A 224 -15.74 -13.90 -10.57
N GLU A 225 -15.39 -14.14 -11.83
CA GLU A 225 -14.00 -14.24 -12.27
C GLU A 225 -13.24 -12.92 -12.10
N GLY A 226 -13.88 -11.80 -12.43
CA GLY A 226 -13.28 -10.48 -12.25
C GLY A 226 -13.06 -10.11 -10.76
N LEU A 227 -13.99 -10.49 -9.88
CA LEU A 227 -13.82 -10.35 -8.43
C LEU A 227 -12.73 -11.27 -7.89
N CYS A 228 -12.63 -12.50 -8.40
CA CYS A 228 -11.56 -13.43 -8.03
C CYS A 228 -10.19 -12.90 -8.48
N GLU A 229 -10.10 -12.30 -9.67
CA GLU A 229 -8.87 -11.66 -10.11
C GLU A 229 -8.49 -10.48 -9.23
N LEU A 230 -9.44 -9.60 -8.90
CA LEU A 230 -9.19 -8.51 -7.96
C LEU A 230 -8.69 -9.07 -6.62
N ALA A 231 -9.34 -10.11 -6.09
CA ALA A 231 -8.92 -10.79 -4.86
C ALA A 231 -7.49 -11.31 -4.91
N ARG A 232 -7.05 -11.90 -6.04
CA ARG A 232 -5.66 -12.33 -6.22
C ARG A 232 -4.69 -11.16 -6.16
N ARG A 233 -5.01 -10.04 -6.81
CA ARG A 233 -4.16 -8.84 -6.82
C ARG A 233 -4.02 -8.24 -5.43
N GLU A 234 -5.14 -8.07 -4.74
CA GLU A 234 -5.17 -7.56 -3.38
C GLU A 234 -4.41 -8.48 -2.41
N ALA A 235 -4.59 -9.80 -2.51
CA ALA A 235 -3.89 -10.78 -1.70
C ALA A 235 -2.36 -10.70 -1.88
N TRP A 236 -1.87 -10.62 -3.11
CA TRP A 236 -0.43 -10.47 -3.38
C TRP A 236 0.15 -9.16 -2.84
N GLN A 237 -0.56 -8.04 -3.03
CA GLN A 237 -0.15 -6.74 -2.47
C GLN A 237 -0.02 -6.82 -0.95
N MET A 238 -1.04 -7.38 -0.29
CA MET A 238 -1.07 -7.49 1.17
C MET A 238 -0.04 -8.48 1.71
N ALA A 239 0.18 -9.61 1.03
CA ALA A 239 1.24 -10.54 1.40
C ALA A 239 2.61 -9.87 1.30
N PHE A 240 2.86 -9.13 0.22
CA PHE A 240 4.09 -8.38 0.05
C PHE A 240 4.32 -7.40 1.20
N CYS A 241 3.34 -6.54 1.49
CA CYS A 241 3.43 -5.55 2.56
C CYS A 241 3.59 -6.21 3.94
N ARG A 242 2.84 -7.28 4.22
CA ARG A 242 2.88 -7.99 5.52
C ARG A 242 4.26 -8.56 5.82
N THR A 243 4.89 -9.27 4.88
CA THR A 243 6.20 -9.89 5.15
C THR A 243 7.33 -8.87 5.21
N ARG A 244 7.15 -7.67 4.63
CA ARG A 244 8.10 -6.55 4.75
C ARG A 244 7.73 -5.58 5.88
N PHE A 245 6.72 -5.87 6.70
CA PHE A 245 6.30 -5.01 7.82
C PHE A 245 5.92 -3.59 7.39
N LEU A 246 5.33 -3.45 6.21
CA LEU A 246 4.84 -2.18 5.68
C LEU A 246 3.35 -2.07 6.01
N ARG A 247 3.03 -1.31 7.06
CA ARG A 247 1.63 -1.00 7.40
C ARG A 247 1.18 0.16 6.52
N LEU A 248 0.06 0.03 5.82
CA LEU A 248 -0.42 1.04 4.87
C LEU A 248 -1.60 1.87 5.36
N THR A 249 -2.37 1.36 6.32
CA THR A 249 -3.75 1.79 6.65
C THR A 249 -4.73 1.60 5.50
N THR A 250 -4.63 0.47 4.81
CA THR A 250 -5.43 0.20 3.61
C THR A 250 -6.91 -0.04 3.90
N SER A 251 -7.74 0.27 2.91
CA SER A 251 -9.17 0.01 2.86
C SER A 251 -9.61 -0.12 1.39
N PRO A 252 -10.87 -0.48 1.11
CA PRO A 252 -11.40 -0.45 -0.26
C PRO A 252 -11.34 0.94 -0.94
N SER A 253 -11.06 2.00 -0.17
CA SER A 253 -10.85 3.37 -0.67
C SER A 253 -9.37 3.73 -0.92
N ASN A 254 -8.44 2.83 -0.61
CA ASN A 254 -6.99 3.00 -0.76
C ASN A 254 -6.37 1.99 -1.74
N ILE A 255 -7.20 1.34 -2.55
CA ILE A 255 -6.78 0.44 -3.62
C ILE A 255 -7.61 0.71 -4.88
N ALA A 256 -6.96 0.66 -6.04
CA ALA A 256 -7.61 0.81 -7.33
C ALA A 256 -8.20 -0.53 -7.81
N MET A 257 -9.17 -0.48 -8.72
CA MET A 257 -9.81 -1.66 -9.32
C MET A 257 -8.83 -2.57 -10.08
N ASP A 258 -7.66 -2.06 -10.45
CA ASP A 258 -6.59 -2.83 -11.09
C ASP A 258 -5.61 -3.47 -10.10
N GLY A 259 -5.81 -3.28 -8.78
CA GLY A 259 -4.96 -3.79 -7.70
C GLY A 259 -3.83 -2.86 -7.27
N ARG A 260 -3.68 -1.66 -7.86
CA ARG A 260 -2.66 -0.69 -7.43
C ARG A 260 -3.03 -0.06 -6.10
N LEU A 261 -2.10 -0.07 -5.15
CA LEU A 261 -2.26 0.60 -3.84
C LEU A 261 -2.10 2.11 -3.95
N MET A 262 -2.71 2.86 -3.02
CA MET A 262 -2.61 4.32 -2.98
C MET A 262 -2.82 4.92 -1.59
N ASP A 263 -2.55 6.23 -1.46
CA ASP A 263 -2.66 7.01 -0.21
C ASP A 263 -1.65 6.57 0.87
N PHE A 264 -0.38 6.75 0.57
CA PHE A 264 0.73 6.29 1.41
C PHE A 264 1.06 7.21 2.59
N ASN A 265 0.24 8.25 2.84
CA ASN A 265 0.44 9.09 4.00
C ASN A 265 0.33 8.30 5.32
N GLY A 266 -0.46 7.23 5.35
CA GLY A 266 -0.59 6.34 6.51
C GLY A 266 0.57 5.35 6.69
N LEU A 267 1.46 5.23 5.71
CA LEU A 267 2.47 4.18 5.66
C LEU A 267 3.42 4.25 6.85
N SER A 268 3.79 3.08 7.40
CA SER A 268 4.84 2.95 8.42
C SER A 268 5.62 1.66 8.23
N CYS A 269 6.96 1.77 8.21
CA CYS A 269 7.85 0.61 8.25
C CYS A 269 8.02 0.15 9.71
N LEU A 270 7.53 -1.05 10.02
CA LEU A 270 7.50 -1.62 11.37
C LEU A 270 8.48 -2.78 11.51
N PHE A 271 9.63 -2.68 10.85
CA PHE A 271 10.59 -3.78 10.81
C PHE A 271 11.15 -4.08 12.23
N PRO A 272 11.21 -5.35 12.65
CA PRO A 272 11.59 -5.70 14.01
C PRO A 272 12.99 -5.22 14.39
N GLY A 273 13.07 -4.48 15.49
CA GLY A 273 14.32 -3.94 16.02
C GLY A 273 14.56 -2.46 15.69
N ASP A 274 13.84 -1.89 14.73
CA ASP A 274 14.00 -0.47 14.34
C ASP A 274 13.23 0.50 15.25
N SER A 275 12.30 -0.01 16.07
CA SER A 275 11.46 0.79 16.97
C SER A 275 11.43 0.20 18.38
N PRO A 276 11.28 1.03 19.42
CA PRO A 276 11.03 0.56 20.78
C PRO A 276 9.81 -0.38 20.82
N ALA A 277 9.92 -1.49 21.56
CA ALA A 277 8.85 -2.47 21.72
C ALA A 277 7.76 -1.99 22.70
N ASP A 278 7.19 -0.82 22.44
CA ASP A 278 6.14 -0.19 23.24
C ASP A 278 4.73 -0.62 22.83
N PHE A 279 3.71 -0.13 23.56
CA PHE A 279 2.31 -0.40 23.25
C PHE A 279 1.91 0.11 21.85
N GLY A 280 2.41 1.26 21.43
CA GLY A 280 2.09 1.86 20.13
C GLY A 280 2.63 1.02 18.96
N TYR A 281 3.85 0.50 19.08
CA TYR A 281 4.44 -0.44 18.13
C TYR A 281 3.61 -1.73 18.04
N LYS A 282 3.24 -2.33 19.18
CA LYS A 282 2.39 -3.53 19.21
C LYS A 282 1.02 -3.30 18.59
N LEU A 283 0.39 -2.14 18.84
CA LEU A 283 -0.87 -1.77 18.22
C LEU A 283 -0.73 -1.68 16.70
N ARG A 284 0.31 -1.01 16.19
CA ARG A 284 0.58 -0.89 14.75
C ARG A 284 0.84 -2.23 14.08
N LEU A 285 1.53 -3.16 14.75
CA LEU A 285 1.69 -4.53 14.26
C LEU A 285 0.36 -5.30 14.20
N ALA A 286 -0.50 -5.13 15.21
CA ALA A 286 -1.83 -5.72 15.21
C ALA A 286 -2.71 -5.15 14.10
N GLU A 287 -2.58 -3.86 13.78
CA GLU A 287 -3.25 -3.22 12.65
C GLU A 287 -2.74 -3.76 11.31
N LEU A 288 -1.41 -3.85 11.11
CA LEU A 288 -0.80 -4.48 9.93
C LEU A 288 -1.36 -5.90 9.69
N ALA A 289 -1.50 -6.70 10.74
CA ALA A 289 -2.01 -8.06 10.64
C ALA A 289 -3.48 -8.13 10.18
N LYS A 290 -4.27 -7.07 10.40
CA LYS A 290 -5.69 -6.97 10.06
C LYS A 290 -5.96 -6.43 8.65
N GLU A 291 -5.02 -5.69 8.06
CA GLU A 291 -5.17 -5.06 6.74
C GLU A 291 -5.70 -6.01 5.63
N PRO A 292 -5.22 -7.26 5.50
CA PRO A 292 -5.75 -8.17 4.48
C PRO A 292 -7.25 -8.47 4.66
N MET A 293 -7.71 -8.58 5.89
CA MET A 293 -9.12 -8.88 6.19
C MET A 293 -10.04 -7.70 5.91
N VAL A 294 -9.54 -6.46 6.01
CA VAL A 294 -10.30 -5.25 5.64
C VAL A 294 -10.60 -5.26 4.14
N LEU A 295 -9.64 -5.63 3.30
CA LEU A 295 -9.84 -5.72 1.85
C LEU A 295 -10.75 -6.90 1.47
N MET A 296 -10.56 -8.07 2.09
CA MET A 296 -11.45 -9.22 1.91
C MET A 296 -12.90 -8.89 2.26
N GLN A 297 -13.14 -8.09 3.31
CA GLN A 297 -14.47 -7.60 3.63
C GLN A 297 -15.03 -6.68 2.54
N GLY A 298 -14.22 -5.76 1.99
CA GLY A 298 -14.62 -4.92 0.86
C GLY A 298 -15.05 -5.73 -0.37
N LEU A 299 -14.29 -6.77 -0.72
CA LEU A 299 -14.67 -7.70 -1.79
C LEU A 299 -16.00 -8.42 -1.52
N SER A 300 -16.21 -8.84 -0.27
CA SER A 300 -17.47 -9.45 0.18
C SER A 300 -18.65 -8.48 0.11
N ASP A 301 -18.40 -7.18 0.34
CA ASP A 301 -19.39 -6.12 0.21
C ASP A 301 -19.72 -5.85 -1.27
N LEU A 302 -18.73 -5.87 -2.17
CA LEU A 302 -18.99 -5.82 -3.62
C LEU A 302 -19.88 -6.97 -4.08
N CYS A 303 -19.60 -8.20 -3.64
CA CYS A 303 -20.44 -9.37 -3.95
C CYS A 303 -21.90 -9.15 -3.52
N LEU A 304 -22.09 -8.56 -2.33
CA LEU A 304 -23.43 -8.22 -1.80
C LEU A 304 -24.12 -7.15 -2.64
N TYR A 305 -23.43 -6.09 -3.03
CA TYR A 305 -24.04 -5.02 -3.83
C TYR A 305 -24.42 -5.50 -5.23
N ILE A 306 -23.58 -6.33 -5.86
CA ILE A 306 -23.89 -6.94 -7.15
C ILE A 306 -25.11 -7.85 -7.02
N GLY A 307 -25.11 -8.80 -6.08
CA GLY A 307 -26.26 -9.70 -5.91
C GLY A 307 -27.54 -8.97 -5.54
N LYS A 308 -27.46 -7.92 -4.71
CA LYS A 308 -28.63 -7.11 -4.33
C LYS A 308 -29.25 -6.33 -5.49
N TYR A 309 -28.43 -5.73 -6.35
CA TYR A 309 -28.91 -4.76 -7.34
C TYR A 309 -28.92 -5.26 -8.77
N MET A 310 -28.16 -6.32 -9.09
CA MET A 310 -28.01 -6.86 -10.45
C MET A 310 -28.49 -8.30 -10.59
N PHE A 311 -28.29 -9.14 -9.57
CA PHE A 311 -28.63 -10.56 -9.62
C PHE A 311 -29.57 -10.95 -8.46
N ASP A 312 -29.15 -11.91 -7.62
CA ASP A 312 -29.95 -12.50 -6.57
C ASP A 312 -29.10 -12.91 -5.34
N PRO A 313 -29.74 -13.34 -4.24
CA PRO A 313 -29.03 -13.83 -3.05
C PRO A 313 -28.14 -15.06 -3.30
N ASP A 314 -28.50 -15.93 -4.25
CA ASP A 314 -27.72 -17.14 -4.57
C ASP A 314 -26.38 -16.76 -5.21
N PHE A 315 -26.39 -15.77 -6.11
CA PHE A 315 -25.17 -15.16 -6.63
C PHE A 315 -24.30 -14.61 -5.48
N THR A 316 -24.90 -13.89 -4.53
CA THR A 316 -24.15 -13.30 -3.40
C THR A 316 -23.41 -14.37 -2.62
N LEU A 317 -24.09 -15.49 -2.31
CA LEU A 317 -23.52 -16.60 -1.56
C LEU A 317 -22.38 -17.27 -2.34
N ALA A 318 -22.63 -17.61 -3.61
CA ALA A 318 -21.64 -18.28 -4.46
C ALA A 318 -20.39 -17.40 -4.69
N ALA A 319 -20.59 -16.11 -4.99
CA ALA A 319 -19.50 -15.17 -5.21
C ALA A 319 -18.65 -14.98 -3.96
N ARG A 320 -19.27 -14.80 -2.78
CA ARG A 320 -18.54 -14.62 -1.51
C ARG A 320 -17.67 -15.83 -1.18
N LEU A 321 -18.23 -17.03 -1.27
CA LEU A 321 -17.50 -18.28 -1.00
C LEU A 321 -16.27 -18.39 -1.90
N LYS A 322 -16.45 -18.19 -3.22
CA LYS A 322 -15.33 -18.32 -4.18
C LYS A 322 -14.28 -17.24 -4.00
N VAL A 323 -14.69 -15.98 -3.80
CA VAL A 323 -13.78 -14.85 -3.60
C VAL A 323 -12.98 -14.99 -2.31
N GLU A 324 -13.62 -15.42 -1.22
CA GLU A 324 -12.95 -15.66 0.07
C GLU A 324 -11.93 -16.80 -0.05
N GLU A 325 -12.31 -17.92 -0.66
CA GLU A 325 -11.41 -19.06 -0.91
C GLU A 325 -10.18 -18.62 -1.72
N ILE A 326 -10.40 -17.90 -2.83
CA ILE A 326 -9.33 -17.42 -3.70
C ILE A 326 -8.42 -16.44 -2.95
N PHE A 327 -8.98 -15.47 -2.23
CA PHE A 327 -8.18 -14.50 -1.46
C PHE A 327 -7.31 -15.20 -0.43
N GLN A 328 -7.89 -16.10 0.38
CA GLN A 328 -7.16 -16.80 1.44
C GLN A 328 -6.06 -17.69 0.89
N LYS A 329 -6.38 -18.49 -0.14
CA LYS A 329 -5.40 -19.38 -0.80
C LYS A 329 -4.25 -18.56 -1.39
N THR A 330 -4.56 -17.55 -2.20
CA THR A 330 -3.54 -16.71 -2.85
C THR A 330 -2.73 -15.93 -1.82
N PHE A 331 -3.34 -15.40 -0.77
CA PHE A 331 -2.63 -14.66 0.28
C PHE A 331 -1.64 -15.56 1.02
N HIS A 332 -2.05 -16.79 1.34
CA HIS A 332 -1.19 -17.75 2.04
C HIS A 332 -0.02 -18.21 1.16
N GLU A 333 -0.28 -18.56 -0.10
CA GLU A 333 0.75 -18.90 -1.08
C GLU A 333 1.72 -17.73 -1.31
N ALA A 334 1.21 -16.51 -1.50
CA ALA A 334 2.01 -15.32 -1.67
C ALA A 334 2.89 -15.03 -0.44
N CYS A 335 2.38 -15.24 0.78
CA CYS A 335 3.17 -15.12 2.00
C CYS A 335 4.37 -16.08 2.00
N TYR A 336 4.19 -17.34 1.55
CA TYR A 336 5.30 -18.28 1.43
C TYR A 336 6.38 -17.79 0.47
N TYR A 337 6.01 -17.40 -0.75
CA TYR A 337 6.96 -16.83 -1.72
C TYR A 337 7.70 -15.63 -1.14
N CYS A 338 6.96 -14.74 -0.50
CA CYS A 338 7.48 -13.53 0.10
C CYS A 338 8.47 -13.78 1.24
N TYR A 339 8.21 -14.76 2.11
CA TYR A 339 9.15 -15.13 3.18
C TYR A 339 10.36 -15.89 2.67
N LEU A 340 10.21 -16.73 1.65
CA LEU A 340 11.35 -17.40 1.02
C LEU A 340 12.29 -16.40 0.37
N GLU A 341 11.77 -15.37 -0.31
CA GLU A 341 12.59 -14.28 -0.85
C GLU A 341 13.30 -13.50 0.27
N LEU A 342 12.62 -13.23 1.38
CA LEU A 342 13.20 -12.57 2.56
C LEU A 342 14.36 -13.38 3.15
N LEU A 343 14.28 -14.71 3.10
CA LEU A 343 15.32 -15.65 3.51
C LEU A 343 16.38 -15.92 2.43
N GLY A 344 16.39 -15.13 1.35
CA GLY A 344 17.39 -15.21 0.29
C GLY A 344 17.31 -16.47 -0.58
N ILE A 345 16.22 -17.24 -0.51
CA ILE A 345 16.04 -18.46 -1.29
C ILE A 345 15.84 -18.07 -2.77
N PRO A 346 16.68 -18.54 -3.72
CA PRO A 346 16.59 -18.08 -5.10
C PRO A 346 15.29 -18.54 -5.78
N GLY A 347 14.63 -17.60 -6.46
CA GLY A 347 13.34 -17.81 -7.10
C GLY A 347 13.31 -18.97 -8.10
N GLU A 348 14.44 -19.27 -8.75
CA GLU A 348 14.59 -20.40 -9.69
C GLU A 348 14.30 -21.78 -9.08
N PHE A 349 14.36 -21.93 -7.75
CA PHE A 349 13.98 -23.17 -7.05
C PHE A 349 12.51 -23.20 -6.64
N ILE A 350 11.83 -22.05 -6.72
CA ILE A 350 10.44 -21.84 -6.29
C ILE A 350 9.48 -21.72 -7.50
N THR A 351 9.99 -21.70 -8.73
CA THR A 351 9.20 -21.68 -9.98
C THR A 351 8.42 -22.97 -10.27
N GLN A 352 8.43 -23.94 -9.36
CA GLN A 352 7.59 -25.14 -9.50
C GLN A 352 6.11 -24.76 -9.33
N LYS A 353 5.20 -25.48 -10.01
CA LYS A 353 3.72 -25.28 -9.91
C LYS A 353 3.21 -25.26 -8.47
N GLU A 354 3.98 -25.79 -7.52
CA GLU A 354 3.72 -25.73 -6.10
C GLU A 354 5.03 -25.55 -5.31
N ILE A 355 4.96 -24.81 -4.20
CA ILE A 355 6.08 -24.69 -3.25
C ILE A 355 6.30 -26.05 -2.56
N PRO A 356 7.50 -26.63 -2.61
CA PRO A 356 7.80 -27.88 -1.91
C PRO A 356 7.52 -27.80 -0.41
N ASP A 357 7.00 -28.88 0.18
CA ASP A 357 6.66 -28.93 1.61
C ASP A 357 7.83 -28.61 2.54
N ILE A 358 9.05 -28.97 2.14
CA ILE A 358 10.27 -28.66 2.88
C ILE A 358 10.50 -27.14 3.02
N LEU A 359 10.14 -26.36 1.99
CA LEU A 359 10.23 -24.90 2.00
C LEU A 359 9.05 -24.28 2.76
N LYS A 360 7.84 -24.86 2.66
CA LYS A 360 6.70 -24.46 3.49
C LYS A 360 7.00 -24.64 4.98
N GLN A 361 7.61 -25.78 5.37
CA GLN A 361 8.04 -26.05 6.74
C GLN A 361 9.09 -25.04 7.23
N LEU A 362 10.07 -24.71 6.38
CA LEU A 362 11.03 -23.63 6.68
C LEU A 362 10.30 -22.32 7.00
N VAL A 363 9.41 -21.85 6.12
CA VAL A 363 8.69 -20.59 6.38
C VAL A 363 7.84 -20.66 7.64
N ASN A 364 7.09 -21.75 7.86
CA ASN A 364 6.26 -21.91 9.06
C ASN A 364 7.11 -21.83 10.34
N SER A 365 8.26 -22.51 10.35
CA SER A 365 9.20 -22.46 11.49
C SER A 365 9.79 -21.07 11.71
N PHE A 366 10.14 -20.36 10.64
CA PHE A 366 10.66 -19.00 10.69
C PHE A 366 9.61 -18.01 11.21
N VAL A 367 8.37 -18.08 10.73
CA VAL A 367 7.27 -17.23 11.20
C VAL A 367 6.97 -17.47 12.68
N ALA A 368 6.99 -18.72 13.14
CA ALA A 368 6.82 -19.04 14.56
C ALA A 368 7.93 -18.44 15.43
N LEU A 369 9.19 -18.58 14.99
CA LEU A 369 10.34 -17.96 15.65
C LEU A 369 10.23 -16.43 15.68
N LEU A 370 9.87 -15.82 14.55
CA LEU A 370 9.70 -14.37 14.40
C LEU A 370 8.61 -13.83 15.33
N ASN A 371 7.44 -14.48 15.38
CA ASN A 371 6.35 -14.07 16.28
C ASN A 371 6.82 -14.12 17.75
N LYS A 372 7.54 -15.18 18.13
CA LYS A 372 8.10 -15.30 19.48
C LYS A 372 9.11 -14.20 19.80
N TYR A 373 9.93 -13.85 18.81
CA TYR A 373 10.92 -12.80 18.92
C TYR A 373 10.27 -11.40 19.03
N CYS A 374 9.17 -11.15 18.32
CA CYS A 374 8.41 -9.90 18.44
C CYS A 374 7.63 -9.76 19.76
N GLU A 375 7.20 -10.87 20.37
CA GLU A 375 6.50 -10.87 21.66
C GLU A 375 7.41 -10.54 22.84
N LYS A 376 8.62 -11.13 22.84
CA LYS A 376 9.57 -10.96 23.93
C LYS A 376 10.46 -9.75 23.62
N SER A 377 10.61 -8.83 24.56
CA SER A 377 11.55 -7.69 24.47
C SER A 377 13.05 -8.11 24.45
N HIS A 378 13.40 -9.25 23.84
CA HIS A 378 14.76 -9.78 23.68
C HIS A 378 15.65 -8.94 22.75
N ALA A 379 15.18 -7.77 22.31
CA ALA A 379 15.99 -6.79 21.60
C ALA A 379 17.23 -6.34 22.41
N GLN A 380 17.22 -6.48 23.74
CA GLN A 380 18.36 -6.13 24.59
C GLN A 380 19.45 -7.22 24.69
N ASP A 381 19.19 -8.46 24.25
CA ASP A 381 20.14 -9.57 24.43
C ASP A 381 21.05 -9.82 23.21
N ILE A 382 20.91 -9.02 22.14
CA ILE A 382 21.75 -9.06 20.92
C ILE A 382 22.54 -7.75 20.81
N VAL A 383 23.17 -7.35 21.91
CA VAL A 383 23.99 -6.15 22.02
C VAL A 383 25.44 -6.53 21.67
N ASN A 384 26.03 -5.80 20.71
CA ASN A 384 27.48 -5.67 20.39
C ASN A 384 28.03 -6.13 19.02
N GLN A 385 27.25 -6.17 17.93
CA GLN A 385 27.79 -6.17 16.55
C GLN A 385 26.85 -5.44 15.59
N ASP A 386 27.34 -4.95 14.44
CA ASP A 386 26.53 -4.27 13.40
C ASP A 386 25.36 -5.14 12.89
N GLY A 387 24.25 -4.53 12.47
CA GLY A 387 23.10 -5.23 11.86
C GLY A 387 21.85 -5.39 12.74
N SER A 388 20.71 -5.70 12.10
CA SER A 388 19.41 -5.80 12.80
C SER A 388 19.33 -7.09 13.63
N PRO A 389 18.56 -7.12 14.73
CA PRO A 389 18.42 -8.33 15.54
C PRO A 389 17.87 -9.53 14.75
N LEU A 390 16.94 -9.28 13.81
CA LEU A 390 16.39 -10.31 12.93
C LEU A 390 17.42 -10.81 11.92
N GLN A 391 18.24 -9.90 11.36
CA GLN A 391 19.34 -10.27 10.46
C GLN A 391 20.33 -11.20 11.16
N LYS A 392 20.76 -10.85 12.39
CA LYS A 392 21.66 -11.68 13.20
C LYS A 392 21.06 -13.05 13.51
N LEU A 393 19.76 -13.09 13.83
CA LEU A 393 19.04 -14.33 14.10
C LEU A 393 19.10 -15.29 12.89
N VAL A 394 18.81 -14.78 11.70
CA VAL A 394 18.81 -15.61 10.48
C VAL A 394 20.23 -15.99 10.05
N VAL A 395 21.21 -15.08 10.12
CA VAL A 395 22.63 -15.42 9.87
C VAL A 395 23.09 -16.54 10.79
N THR A 396 22.67 -16.49 12.06
CA THR A 396 23.01 -17.55 13.01
C THR A 396 22.42 -18.90 12.59
N LEU A 397 21.20 -18.93 12.07
CA LEU A 397 20.61 -20.15 11.50
C LEU A 397 21.43 -20.67 10.30
N ILE A 398 21.98 -19.77 9.48
CA ILE A 398 22.84 -20.10 8.32
C ILE A 398 24.20 -20.66 8.78
N HIS A 399 24.88 -20.00 9.71
CA HIS A 399 26.26 -20.32 10.11
C HIS A 399 26.40 -21.51 11.05
N HIS A 400 25.39 -21.82 11.88
CA HIS A 400 25.46 -22.96 12.80
C HIS A 400 25.56 -24.32 12.06
N ARG A 401 25.32 -24.35 10.74
CA ARG A 401 25.61 -25.49 9.85
C ARG A 401 27.11 -25.82 9.74
N HIS A 402 28.00 -24.84 9.93
CA HIS A 402 29.43 -24.95 9.63
C HIS A 402 30.32 -25.30 10.85
N ASN A 403 29.75 -25.71 11.99
CA ASN A 403 30.51 -25.91 13.25
C ASN A 403 31.31 -24.68 13.71
N GLN A 404 31.06 -23.49 13.14
CA GLN A 404 31.59 -22.25 13.67
C GLN A 404 30.80 -21.90 14.93
N LYS A 405 31.43 -22.10 16.10
CA LYS A 405 30.91 -21.66 17.39
C LYS A 405 30.89 -20.12 17.43
N LEU A 406 29.90 -19.51 16.79
CA LEU A 406 29.49 -18.16 17.17
C LEU A 406 28.98 -18.26 18.62
N ALA A 407 29.42 -17.33 19.47
CA ALA A 407 29.01 -17.26 20.86
C ALA A 407 27.54 -16.83 20.95
N LEU A 408 26.60 -17.74 20.67
CA LEU A 408 25.19 -17.50 20.98
C LEU A 408 25.01 -17.45 22.49
N ASN A 409 24.27 -16.45 22.95
CA ASN A 409 23.76 -16.39 24.31
C ASN A 409 23.00 -17.68 24.67
N SER A 410 23.19 -18.17 25.90
CA SER A 410 22.60 -19.42 26.41
C SER A 410 21.08 -19.45 26.36
N SER A 411 20.43 -18.28 26.34
CA SER A 411 18.98 -18.12 26.21
C SER A 411 18.43 -18.54 24.84
N ILE A 412 19.16 -18.27 23.73
CA ILE A 412 18.72 -18.61 22.36
C ILE A 412 18.97 -20.10 22.08
N LYS A 413 20.06 -20.67 22.60
CA LYS A 413 20.39 -22.09 22.42
C LYS A 413 19.35 -23.05 23.01
N ASN A 414 18.62 -22.61 24.04
CA ASN A 414 17.58 -23.41 24.69
C ASN A 414 16.17 -23.08 24.17
N ASP A 415 16.03 -22.23 23.15
CA ASP A 415 14.73 -21.90 22.57
C ASP A 415 14.29 -22.99 21.58
N VAL A 416 13.13 -23.59 21.86
CA VAL A 416 12.54 -24.65 21.04
C VAL A 416 12.23 -24.16 19.62
N TYR A 417 11.74 -22.92 19.47
CA TYR A 417 11.42 -22.35 18.16
C TYR A 417 12.69 -22.13 17.33
N PHE A 418 13.78 -21.71 17.97
CA PHE A 418 15.08 -21.57 17.31
C PHE A 418 15.59 -22.93 16.83
N THR A 419 15.53 -23.95 17.68
CA THR A 419 15.98 -25.32 17.35
C THR A 419 15.21 -25.90 16.17
N VAL A 420 13.88 -25.74 16.17
CA VAL A 420 13.01 -26.20 15.07
C VAL A 420 13.33 -25.44 13.77
N ALA A 421 13.44 -24.11 13.84
CA ALA A 421 13.79 -23.30 12.66
C ALA A 421 15.16 -23.68 12.09
N GLN A 422 16.13 -23.97 12.95
CA GLN A 422 17.46 -24.42 12.54
C GLN A 422 17.42 -25.77 11.81
N GLN A 423 16.62 -26.72 12.30
CA GLN A 423 16.44 -28.02 11.67
C GLN A 423 15.79 -27.87 10.28
N CYS A 424 14.70 -27.12 10.18
CA CYS A 424 14.02 -26.88 8.91
C CYS A 424 14.91 -26.12 7.92
N PHE A 425 15.68 -25.13 8.38
CA PHE A 425 16.67 -24.43 7.55
C PHE A 425 17.74 -25.38 7.02
N SER A 426 18.29 -26.24 7.87
CA SER A 426 19.30 -27.23 7.47
C SER A 426 18.77 -28.22 6.41
N GLN A 427 17.52 -28.66 6.58
CA GLN A 427 16.83 -29.55 5.63
C GLN A 427 16.58 -28.86 4.29
N ALA A 428 16.06 -27.63 4.30
CA ALA A 428 15.81 -26.84 3.09
C ALA A 428 17.11 -26.59 2.31
N ILE A 429 18.18 -26.21 3.01
CA ILE A 429 19.49 -26.00 2.39
C ILE A 429 20.05 -27.30 1.82
N HIS A 430 19.89 -28.44 2.49
CA HIS A 430 20.32 -29.73 1.95
C HIS A 430 19.57 -30.06 0.64
N TRP A 431 18.26 -29.85 0.62
CA TRP A 431 17.43 -30.03 -0.57
C TRP A 431 17.83 -29.09 -1.71
N LEU A 432 18.07 -27.81 -1.42
CA LEU A 432 18.58 -26.84 -2.39
C LEU A 432 19.94 -27.26 -2.94
N THR A 433 20.83 -27.76 -2.07
CA THR A 433 22.15 -28.24 -2.47
C THR A 433 22.03 -29.43 -3.43
N GLN A 434 21.17 -30.40 -3.14
CA GLN A 434 20.92 -31.54 -4.04
C GLN A 434 20.33 -31.07 -5.40
N GLY A 435 19.38 -30.15 -5.37
CA GLY A 435 18.78 -29.55 -6.57
C GLY A 435 19.80 -28.78 -7.41
N SER A 436 20.69 -28.04 -6.75
CA SER A 436 21.76 -27.26 -7.39
C SER A 436 22.79 -28.17 -8.09
N THR A 437 23.15 -29.31 -7.49
CA THR A 437 24.03 -30.30 -8.14
C THR A 437 23.40 -30.87 -9.42
N ARG A 438 22.09 -31.12 -9.44
CA ARG A 438 21.37 -31.54 -10.66
C ARG A 438 21.37 -30.46 -11.75
N ARG A 439 21.45 -29.18 -11.35
CA ARG A 439 21.53 -28.00 -12.23
C ARG A 439 22.97 -27.53 -12.49
N GLN A 440 23.99 -28.27 -12.05
CA GLN A 440 25.41 -27.91 -12.16
C GLN A 440 25.80 -26.57 -11.48
N ILE A 441 25.04 -26.15 -10.48
CA ILE A 441 25.32 -24.94 -9.68
C ILE A 441 26.23 -25.32 -8.50
N ASN A 442 27.23 -24.50 -8.22
CA ASN A 442 28.16 -24.72 -7.11
C ASN A 442 27.46 -24.47 -5.75
N ALA A 443 27.35 -25.50 -4.93
CA ALA A 443 26.75 -25.46 -3.61
C ALA A 443 27.31 -24.36 -2.69
N SER A 444 28.62 -24.12 -2.73
CA SER A 444 29.26 -23.07 -1.90
C SER A 444 28.90 -21.67 -2.39
N LEU A 445 28.77 -21.49 -3.70
CA LEU A 445 28.33 -20.22 -4.29
C LEU A 445 26.87 -19.92 -3.91
N LEU A 446 25.99 -20.91 -4.06
CA LEU A 446 24.58 -20.80 -3.69
C LEU A 446 24.38 -20.38 -2.23
N LEU A 447 25.15 -20.94 -1.30
CA LEU A 447 25.06 -20.57 0.12
C LEU A 447 25.49 -19.13 0.37
N LYS A 448 26.56 -18.68 -0.29
CA LYS A 448 27.03 -17.29 -0.20
C LYS A 448 25.99 -16.33 -0.77
N GLU A 449 25.32 -16.71 -1.85
CA GLU A 449 24.23 -15.92 -2.43
C GLU A 449 23.04 -15.83 -1.47
N ILE A 450 22.58 -16.95 -0.91
CA ILE A 450 21.49 -16.98 0.08
C ILE A 450 21.82 -16.08 1.27
N GLU A 451 23.03 -16.19 1.81
CA GLU A 451 23.49 -15.36 2.92
C GLU A 451 23.52 -13.88 2.54
N HIS A 452 24.12 -13.53 1.40
CA HIS A 452 24.20 -12.15 0.92
C HIS A 452 22.82 -11.53 0.69
N HIS A 453 21.89 -12.27 0.06
CA HIS A 453 20.53 -11.81 -0.14
C HIS A 453 19.78 -11.64 1.18
N THR A 454 19.87 -12.62 2.08
CA THR A 454 19.29 -12.53 3.43
C THR A 454 19.79 -11.30 4.17
N MET A 455 21.10 -11.02 4.11
CA MET A 455 21.71 -9.86 4.73
C MET A 455 21.12 -8.56 4.18
N LYS A 456 21.01 -8.43 2.85
CA LYS A 456 20.39 -7.26 2.24
C LYS A 456 18.91 -7.11 2.62
N ARG A 457 18.13 -8.19 2.60
CA ARG A 457 16.68 -8.16 2.83
C ARG A 457 16.30 -7.87 4.28
N LEU A 458 17.15 -8.27 5.23
CA LEU A 458 16.94 -8.10 6.67
C LEU A 458 17.72 -6.91 7.27
N GLN A 459 18.35 -6.08 6.43
CA GLN A 459 19.09 -4.91 6.91
C GLN A 459 18.17 -3.93 7.70
N PRO A 460 18.71 -3.21 8.72
CA PRO A 460 17.95 -2.23 9.50
C PRO A 460 17.30 -1.17 8.60
N ARG A 461 16.08 -0.74 8.95
CA ARG A 461 15.27 0.18 8.14
C ARG A 461 14.91 1.45 8.90
N GLU A 462 15.74 1.82 9.88
CA GLU A 462 15.60 3.04 10.67
C GLU A 462 15.44 4.30 9.80
N GLU A 463 16.16 4.37 8.68
CA GLU A 463 16.09 5.46 7.71
C GLU A 463 14.73 5.59 6.99
N LEU A 464 13.95 4.51 6.94
CA LEU A 464 12.61 4.48 6.36
C LEU A 464 11.51 4.65 7.42
N ARG A 465 11.88 4.89 8.68
CA ARG A 465 10.89 5.19 9.71
C ARG A 465 10.20 6.50 9.38
N LYS A 466 8.88 6.51 9.59
CA LYS A 466 8.05 7.68 9.29
C LYS A 466 8.55 8.91 10.04
N GLU A 467 8.88 8.78 11.32
CA GLU A 467 9.37 9.91 12.11
C GLU A 467 10.64 10.52 11.51
N ASN A 468 11.64 9.67 11.22
CA ASN A 468 12.93 10.09 10.66
C ASN A 468 12.78 10.73 9.27
N MET A 469 11.97 10.11 8.40
CA MET A 469 11.69 10.66 7.07
C MET A 469 10.96 12.01 7.16
N CYS A 470 9.91 12.11 7.97
CA CYS A 470 9.16 13.35 8.14
C CYS A 470 10.03 14.45 8.74
N GLU A 471 10.93 14.13 9.68
CA GLU A 471 11.88 15.07 10.24
C GLU A 471 12.88 15.59 9.19
N LYS A 472 13.46 14.70 8.39
CA LYS A 472 14.35 15.09 7.27
C LYS A 472 13.65 16.01 6.27
N ILE A 473 12.41 15.68 5.90
CA ILE A 473 11.61 16.52 5.00
C ILE A 473 11.30 17.87 5.65
N ALA A 474 10.96 17.90 6.95
CA ALA A 474 10.69 19.14 7.67
C ALA A 474 11.92 20.05 7.72
N ILE A 475 13.10 19.50 8.02
CA ILE A 475 14.38 20.25 8.02
C ILE A 475 14.66 20.85 6.64
N LEU A 476 14.45 20.09 5.56
CA LEU A 476 14.61 20.60 4.19
C LEU A 476 13.67 21.77 3.90
N LEU A 477 12.40 21.65 4.28
CA LEU A 477 11.40 22.71 4.09
C LEU A 477 11.67 23.95 4.95
N ASP A 478 12.14 23.77 6.18
CA ASP A 478 12.46 24.89 7.09
C ASP A 478 13.68 25.68 6.60
N ASN A 479 14.69 25.00 6.02
CA ASN A 479 15.92 25.63 5.55
C ASN A 479 15.82 26.19 4.12
N HIS A 480 15.02 25.57 3.26
CA HIS A 480 15.00 25.83 1.80
C HIS A 480 13.59 26.00 1.23
N GLY A 481 12.58 26.28 2.05
CA GLY A 481 11.18 26.38 1.64
C GLY A 481 10.92 27.36 0.49
N ASP A 482 11.76 28.38 0.34
CA ASP A 482 11.64 29.43 -0.67
C ASP A 482 12.58 29.23 -1.87
N ASP A 483 13.27 28.10 -1.96
CA ASP A 483 14.09 27.68 -3.11
C ASP A 483 13.51 26.40 -3.76
N PRO A 484 12.55 26.53 -4.69
CA PRO A 484 11.91 25.38 -5.32
C PRO A 484 12.87 24.50 -6.13
N LEU A 485 13.94 25.08 -6.71
CA LEU A 485 14.89 24.33 -7.52
C LEU A 485 15.75 23.43 -6.63
N PHE A 486 16.25 23.97 -5.51
CA PHE A 486 16.96 23.18 -4.51
C PHE A 486 16.07 22.06 -3.93
N LEU A 487 14.82 22.37 -3.59
CA LEU A 487 13.87 21.37 -3.08
C LEU A 487 13.64 20.24 -4.09
N GLN A 488 13.50 20.55 -5.39
CA GLN A 488 13.35 19.52 -6.43
C GLN A 488 14.54 18.57 -6.48
N GLU A 489 15.76 19.09 -6.43
CA GLU A 489 16.99 18.29 -6.43
C GLU A 489 17.08 17.43 -5.15
N ALA A 490 16.93 18.04 -3.98
CA ALA A 490 17.02 17.34 -2.69
C ALA A 490 15.96 16.24 -2.54
N ILE A 491 14.71 16.49 -2.93
CA ILE A 491 13.64 15.49 -2.88
C ILE A 491 13.91 14.36 -3.90
N SER A 492 14.46 14.69 -5.07
CA SER A 492 14.86 13.68 -6.06
C SER A 492 15.99 12.77 -5.55
N ASP A 493 16.95 13.33 -4.83
CA ASP A 493 18.02 12.56 -4.19
C ASP A 493 17.49 11.66 -3.08
N MET A 494 16.56 12.15 -2.24
CA MET A 494 15.85 11.33 -1.26
C MET A 494 15.11 10.17 -1.92
N LYS A 495 14.39 10.42 -3.02
CA LYS A 495 13.71 9.37 -3.82
C LYS A 495 14.70 8.32 -4.32
N ASN A 496 15.82 8.75 -4.91
CA ASN A 496 16.84 7.84 -5.46
C ASN A 496 17.46 6.97 -4.36
N PHE A 497 17.79 7.57 -3.21
CA PHE A 497 18.28 6.84 -2.04
C PHE A 497 17.25 5.80 -1.56
N MET A 498 16.00 6.23 -1.34
CA MET A 498 14.93 5.35 -0.87
C MET A 498 14.67 4.20 -1.82
N LEU A 499 14.65 4.45 -3.12
CA LEU A 499 14.41 3.43 -4.14
C LEU A 499 15.53 2.39 -4.15
N LYS A 500 16.79 2.83 -4.13
CA LYS A 500 17.96 1.94 -4.08
C LYS A 500 17.91 1.08 -2.82
N PHE A 501 17.72 1.71 -1.66
CA PHE A 501 17.61 1.00 -0.38
C PHE A 501 16.45 -0.01 -0.40
N SER A 502 15.28 0.40 -0.89
CA SER A 502 14.08 -0.43 -0.94
C SER A 502 14.24 -1.64 -1.86
N ARG A 503 14.91 -1.49 -3.00
CA ARG A 503 15.23 -2.63 -3.89
C ARG A 503 16.14 -3.66 -3.22
N ASP A 504 17.09 -3.21 -2.41
CA ASP A 504 17.96 -4.10 -1.63
C ASP A 504 17.22 -4.72 -0.43
N ALA A 505 16.43 -3.95 0.32
CA ALA A 505 15.79 -4.38 1.56
C ALA A 505 14.46 -5.13 1.36
N PHE A 506 13.59 -4.67 0.46
CA PHE A 506 12.27 -5.26 0.26
C PHE A 506 12.25 -6.29 -0.85
N GLY A 507 13.11 -6.10 -1.84
CA GLY A 507 13.14 -6.90 -3.04
C GLY A 507 12.05 -6.57 -4.04
N TYR A 508 11.91 -7.48 -5.00
CA TYR A 508 10.94 -7.39 -6.07
C TYR A 508 10.47 -8.80 -6.39
N LEU A 509 9.15 -8.97 -6.39
CA LEU A 509 8.50 -10.20 -6.80
C LEU A 509 7.54 -9.86 -7.93
N GLU A 510 7.76 -10.47 -9.09
CA GLU A 510 6.67 -10.61 -10.05
C GLU A 510 5.66 -11.58 -9.44
N PRO A 511 4.37 -11.20 -9.35
CA PRO A 511 3.36 -12.13 -8.88
C PRO A 511 3.35 -13.33 -9.82
N ILE A 512 3.47 -14.52 -9.24
CA ILE A 512 3.34 -15.76 -9.99
C ILE A 512 1.88 -15.83 -10.41
N ARG A 513 1.65 -15.49 -11.67
CA ARG A 513 0.40 -15.81 -12.36
C ARG A 513 0.47 -17.32 -12.53
N ASN A 514 -0.22 -18.04 -11.64
CA ASN A 514 -0.46 -19.46 -11.85
C ASN A 514 -0.92 -19.58 -13.30
N THR A 515 -0.10 -20.20 -14.15
CA THR A 515 -0.52 -20.70 -15.44
C THR A 515 -1.05 -22.10 -15.15
N VAL A 516 -2.38 -22.23 -15.14
CA VAL A 516 -3.00 -23.57 -15.06
C VAL A 516 -2.67 -24.33 -16.34
#